data_AF-A0A353R6G8-F1
#
_entry.id   AF-A0A353R6G8-F1
#
_cell.length_a   1.000
_cell.length_b   1.000
_cell.length_c   1.000
_cell.angle_alpha   90.00
_cell.angle_beta   90.00
_cell.angle_gamma   90.00
#
_symmetry.space_group_name_H-M   'P 1'
#
loop_
_entity.id
_entity.type
_entity.pdbx_description
1 polymer ?
#
loop_
_entity_poly.entity_id
_entity_poly.type
_entity_poly.pdbx_seq_one_letter_code
_entity_poly.pdbx_strand_id
1 'polypeptide(L)' 'QDAFHDIDASTPMERQVYMYSKVIDVCRMRVAFEDFEECSVYFKKLINLFRQMNYQEFHSDEFKRYETEIEELLNQKVQA' A
#
# COMPACT_ATOMS: atom_id res chain seq x y z
N GLN A 1 -1.65 11.22 -3.63
CA GLN A 1 -1.24 12.53 -4.13
C GLN A 1 -1.71 13.59 -3.18
N ASP A 2 -0.73 14.14 -2.48
CA ASP A 2 -0.82 15.25 -1.55
C ASP A 2 -0.02 16.39 -2.16
N ALA A 3 -0.72 17.41 -2.68
CA ALA A 3 -0.10 18.52 -3.41
C ALA A 3 0.84 19.38 -2.56
N PHE A 4 0.84 19.21 -1.23
CA PHE A 4 1.68 19.95 -0.31
C PHE A 4 2.89 19.15 0.19
N HIS A 5 3.02 17.87 -0.19
CA HIS A 5 4.14 17.02 0.19
C HIS A 5 5.15 16.93 -0.95
N ASP A 6 6.41 17.29 -0.70
CA ASP A 6 7.46 17.40 -1.73
C ASP A 6 7.58 16.16 -2.65
N ILE A 7 7.37 14.97 -2.09
CA ILE A 7 7.46 13.71 -2.83
C ILE A 7 6.13 13.27 -3.49
N ASP A 8 4.97 13.53 -2.87
CA ASP A 8 3.66 13.02 -3.36
C ASP A 8 2.90 14.08 -4.18
N ALA A 9 3.41 15.31 -4.22
CA ALA A 9 2.85 16.41 -5.00
C ALA A 9 3.06 16.21 -6.51
N SER A 10 4.16 15.56 -6.90
CA SER A 10 4.46 15.21 -8.30
C SER A 10 5.32 13.96 -8.34
N THR A 11 4.96 13.00 -9.21
CA THR A 11 5.65 11.72 -9.25
C THR A 11 5.80 11.20 -10.69
N PRO A 12 6.92 10.55 -11.05
CA PRO A 12 7.14 10.01 -12.39
C PRO A 12 6.06 9.00 -12.80
N MET A 13 5.77 8.91 -14.10
CA MET A 13 4.79 7.95 -14.64
C MET A 13 5.07 6.50 -14.25
N GLU A 14 6.36 6.11 -14.22
CA GLU A 14 6.78 4.77 -13.79
C GLU A 14 6.29 4.46 -12.38
N ARG A 15 6.49 5.39 -11.43
CA ARG A 15 5.99 5.24 -10.06
C ARG A 15 4.47 5.19 -10.00
N GLN A 16 3.78 5.99 -10.81
CA GLN A 16 2.30 5.95 -10.87
C GLN A 16 1.80 4.58 -11.30
N VAL A 17 2.37 4.02 -12.38
CA VAL A 17 2.03 2.68 -12.88
C VAL A 17 2.33 1.62 -11.83
N TYR A 18 3.49 1.69 -11.18
CA TYR A 18 3.90 0.76 -10.14
C TYR A 18 2.92 0.78 -8.95
N MET A 19 2.64 1.96 -8.38
CA MET A 19 1.76 2.09 -7.22
C MET A 19 0.32 1.69 -7.56
N TYR A 20 -0.17 2.09 -8.73
CA TYR A 20 -1.49 1.72 -9.21
C TYR A 20 -1.63 0.21 -9.38
N SER A 21 -0.63 -0.45 -9.97
CA SER A 21 -0.65 -1.90 -10.19
C SER A 21 -0.75 -2.66 -8.87
N LYS A 22 0.03 -2.26 -7.85
CA LYS A 22 -0.07 -2.86 -6.51
C LYS A 22 -1.47 -2.71 -5.89
N VAL A 23 -2.10 -1.54 -6.00
CA VAL A 23 -3.47 -1.34 -5.50
C VAL A 23 -4.48 -2.21 -6.25
N ILE A 24 -4.35 -2.33 -7.57
CA ILE A 24 -5.22 -3.19 -8.38
C ILE A 24 -5.07 -4.66 -8.01
N ASP A 25 -3.85 -5.12 -7.71
CA ASP A 25 -3.63 -6.50 -7.28
C ASP A 25 -4.29 -6.77 -5.92
N VAL A 26 -4.26 -5.81 -4.98
CA VAL A 26 -5.04 -5.89 -3.73
C VAL A 26 -6.54 -6.02 -4.01
N CYS A 27 -7.09 -5.23 -4.94
CA CYS A 27 -8.51 -5.32 -5.30
C CYS A 27 -8.90 -6.66 -5.94
N ARG A 28 -7.93 -7.39 -6.52
CA ARG A 28 -8.15 -8.72 -7.13
C ARG A 28 -8.02 -9.86 -6.12
N MET A 29 -7.45 -9.60 -4.94
CA MET A 29 -7.32 -10.60 -3.89
C MET A 29 -8.70 -10.96 -3.32
N ARG A 30 -8.85 -12.23 -2.96
CA ARG A 30 -9.98 -12.71 -2.16
C ARG A 30 -9.50 -12.91 -0.74
N VAL A 31 -10.07 -12.14 0.18
CA VAL A 31 -9.77 -12.20 1.61
C VAL A 31 -11.09 -12.33 2.36
N ALA A 32 -11.11 -13.25 3.33
CA ALA A 32 -12.23 -13.44 4.24
C ALA A 32 -11.92 -12.77 5.58
N PHE A 33 -12.96 -12.22 6.20
CA PHE A 33 -12.91 -11.62 7.53
C PHE A 33 -14.04 -12.21 8.36
N GLU A 34 -13.78 -12.45 9.65
CA GLU A 34 -14.76 -12.99 10.58
C GLU A 34 -15.90 -11.98 10.82
N ASP A 35 -15.54 -10.70 10.93
CA ASP A 35 -16.49 -9.61 11.12
C ASP A 35 -16.05 -8.31 10.41
N PHE A 36 -16.90 -7.29 10.52
CA PHE A 36 -16.65 -5.99 9.93
C PHE A 36 -15.50 -5.23 10.59
N GLU A 37 -15.28 -5.41 11.89
CA GLU A 37 -14.22 -4.70 12.61
C GLU A 37 -12.84 -5.19 12.15
N GLU A 38 -12.67 -6.50 11.99
CA GLU A 38 -11.45 -7.10 11.46
C GLU A 38 -11.13 -6.58 10.05
N CYS A 39 -12.15 -6.54 9.17
CA CYS A 39 -12.04 -5.98 7.82
C CYS A 39 -11.61 -4.50 7.86
N SER A 40 -12.29 -3.70 8.67
CA SER A 40 -12.04 -2.26 8.86
C SER A 40 -10.62 -1.98 9.35
N VAL A 41 -10.17 -2.71 10.38
CA VAL A 41 -8.82 -2.57 10.94
C VAL A 41 -7.75 -2.96 9.92
N TYR A 42 -7.95 -4.07 9.20
CA TYR A 42 -7.03 -4.55 8.18
C TYR A 42 -6.82 -3.51 7.06
N PHE A 43 -7.91 -3.06 6.43
CA PHE A 43 -7.79 -2.13 5.30
C PHE A 43 -7.32 -0.74 5.74
N LYS A 44 -7.68 -0.25 6.94
CA LYS A 44 -7.12 1.00 7.48
C LYS A 44 -5.60 0.91 7.62
N LYS A 45 -5.08 -0.22 8.12
CA LYS A 45 -3.63 -0.44 8.23
C LYS A 45 -2.98 -0.46 6.85
N LEU A 46 -3.53 -1.20 5.91
CA LEU A 46 -3.01 -1.31 4.54
C LEU A 46 -2.99 0.05 3.81
N ILE A 47 -4.09 0.81 3.89
CA ILE A 47 -4.19 2.16 3.32
C ILE A 47 -3.13 3.09 3.92
N ASN A 48 -2.90 3.02 5.24
CA ASN A 48 -1.87 3.83 5.87
C ASN A 48 -0.46 3.45 5.38
N LEU A 49 -0.15 2.17 5.21
CA LEU A 49 1.14 1.73 4.66
C LEU A 49 1.38 2.28 3.25
N PHE A 50 0.40 2.14 2.34
CA PHE A 50 0.48 2.72 1.00
C PHE A 50 0.65 4.25 1.03
N ARG A 51 -0.03 4.93 1.95
CA ARG A 51 0.13 6.37 2.14
C ARG A 51 1.54 6.74 2.59
N GLN A 52 2.10 6.04 3.58
CA GLN A 52 3.47 6.30 4.02
C GLN A 52 4.50 6.03 2.92
N MET A 53 4.28 4.98 2.13
CA MET A 53 5.08 4.65 0.95
C MET A 53 5.02 5.76 -0.12
N ASN A 54 3.87 6.41 -0.30
CA ASN A 54 3.74 7.57 -1.20
C ASN A 54 4.55 8.80 -0.74
N TYR A 55 4.82 8.92 0.56
CA TYR A 55 5.66 10.00 1.09
C TYR A 55 7.17 9.72 0.96
N GLN A 56 7.59 8.50 0.60
CA GLN A 56 9.01 8.17 0.47
C GLN A 56 9.52 8.37 -0.96
N GLU A 57 10.80 8.73 -1.11
CA GLU A 57 11.47 8.78 -2.40
C GLU A 57 11.43 7.40 -3.08
N PHE A 58 11.18 7.37 -4.39
CA PHE A 58 11.02 6.13 -5.13
C PHE A 58 12.30 5.29 -5.09
N HIS A 59 12.19 4.00 -4.75
CA HIS A 59 13.32 3.07 -4.56
C HIS A 59 14.29 3.36 -3.40
N SER A 60 14.00 4.35 -2.56
CA SER A 60 14.72 4.53 -1.29
C SER A 60 14.56 3.31 -0.37
N ASP A 61 15.43 3.20 0.63
CA ASP A 61 15.36 2.11 1.60
C ASP A 61 14.05 2.15 2.39
N GLU A 62 13.58 3.34 2.76
CA GLU A 62 12.28 3.51 3.43
C GLU A 62 11.11 3.11 2.53
N PHE A 63 11.15 3.44 1.23
CA PHE A 63 10.15 2.98 0.28
C PHE A 63 10.09 1.45 0.21
N LYS A 64 11.25 0.78 0.11
CA LYS A 64 11.35 -0.69 0.08
C LYS A 64 10.94 -1.33 1.41
N ARG A 65 11.19 -0.67 2.53
CA ARG A 65 10.71 -1.12 3.84
C ARG A 65 9.18 -1.15 3.87
N TYR A 66 8.51 -0.06 3.45
CA TYR A 66 7.05 -0.05 3.36
C TYR A 66 6.50 -1.04 2.32
N GLU A 67 7.19 -1.23 1.19
CA GLU A 67 6.85 -2.29 0.23
C GLU A 67 6.83 -3.66 0.91
N THR A 68 7.87 -3.97 1.68
CA THR A 68 8.01 -5.24 2.39
C THR A 68 6.91 -5.41 3.44
N GLU A 69 6.61 -4.38 4.23
CA GLU A 69 5.54 -4.41 5.23
C GLU A 69 4.15 -4.62 4.61
N ILE A 70 3.90 -4.04 3.42
CA ILE A 70 2.68 -4.28 2.66
C ILE A 70 2.61 -5.75 2.24
N GLU A 71 3.68 -6.28 1.65
CA GLU A 71 3.74 -7.68 1.19
C GLU A 71 3.55 -8.68 2.34
N GLU A 72 4.18 -8.43 3.49
CA GLU A 72 3.98 -9.22 4.70
C GLU A 72 2.51 -9.20 5.18
N LEU A 73 1.89 -8.01 5.21
CA LEU A 73 0.49 -7.86 5.61
C LEU A 73 -0.48 -8.55 4.64
N LEU A 74 -0.20 -8.52 3.34
CA LEU A 74 -0.98 -9.22 2.33
C LEU A 74 -0.83 -10.75 2.48
N ASN A 75 0.40 -11.24 2.65
CA ASN A 75 0.69 -12.67 2.79
C ASN A 75 0.06 -13.28 4.04
N GLN A 76 -0.03 -12.54 5.14
CA GLN A 76 -0.73 -12.98 6.36
C GLN A 76 -2.22 -13.28 6.14
N LYS A 77 -2.86 -12.67 5.13
CA LYS A 77 -4.30 -12.85 4.85
C LYS A 77 -4.61 -13.75 3.65
N VAL A 78 -3.68 -13.91 2.71
CA VAL A 78 -3.84 -14.82 1.56
C VAL A 78 -3.62 -16.29 1.96
N GLN A 79 -2.92 -16.56 3.06
CA GLN A 79 -2.65 -17.92 3.54
C GLN A 79 -3.67 -18.46 4.58
N ALA A 80 -4.86 -17.86 4.69
CA ALA A 80 -5.92 -18.32 5.59
C ALA A 80 -7.13 -18.88 4.83
#